data_AF-A0A2N9NDP1-F1
#
_entry.id   AF-A0A2N9NDP1-F1
#
_cell.length_a   1.000
_cell.length_b   1.000
_cell.length_c   1.000
_cell.angle_alpha   90.00
_cell.angle_beta   90.00
_cell.angle_gamma   90.00
#
_symmetry.space_group_name_H-M   'P 1'
#
loop_
_entity.id
_entity.type
_entity.pdbx_description
1 polymer ?
#
loop_
_entity_poly.entity_id
_entity_poly.type
_entity_poly.pdbx_seq_one_letter_code
_entity_poly.pdbx_strand_id
1 'polypeptide(L)' 'MTAVEIIDEIKRLPRAEQKRVIDFVRKGWGVRPLTPDELGDLAKKMVEAKDPAEADRLQAEIVRGFYGGPADA' A
#
# COMPACT_ATOMS: atom_id res chain seq x y z
N MET A 1 -11.47 12.48 13.86
CA MET A 1 -10.61 12.39 12.67
C MET A 1 -10.89 11.07 11.97
N THR A 2 -11.76 11.11 10.97
CA THR A 2 -12.13 10.00 10.09
C THR A 2 -11.44 10.15 8.73
N ALA A 3 -11.41 9.09 7.93
CA ALA A 3 -10.85 9.15 6.58
C ALA A 3 -11.51 10.23 5.70
N VAL A 4 -12.83 10.44 5.87
CA VAL A 4 -13.59 11.47 5.14
C VAL A 4 -13.14 12.87 5.54
N GLU A 5 -12.98 13.12 6.85
CA GLU A 5 -12.51 14.40 7.37
C GLU A 5 -11.09 14.73 6.86
N ILE A 6 -10.19 13.73 6.83
CA ILE A 6 -8.82 13.87 6.31
C ILE A 6 -8.82 14.26 4.82
N ILE A 7 -9.67 13.62 4.01
CA ILE A 7 -9.74 13.91 2.57
C ILE A 7 -10.23 15.35 2.33
N ASP A 8 -11.21 15.81 3.09
CA ASP A 8 -11.73 17.17 2.97
C ASP A 8 -10.75 18.22 3.44
N GLU A 9 -9.91 17.92 4.43
CA GLU A 9 -8.77 18.77 4.80
C GLU A 9 -7.74 18.86 3.68
N ILE A 10 -7.35 17.73 3.06
CA ILE A 10 -6.40 17.71 1.93
C ILE A 10 -6.90 18.57 0.77
N LYS A 11 -8.20 18.53 0.45
CA LYS A 11 -8.81 19.36 -0.61
C LYS A 11 -8.70 20.87 -0.32
N ARG A 12 -8.71 21.26 0.95
CA ARG A 12 -8.65 22.65 1.41
C ARG A 12 -7.21 23.19 1.53
N LEU A 13 -6.20 22.32 1.45
CA LEU A 13 -4.80 22.73 1.52
C LEU A 13 -4.40 23.64 0.35
N PRO A 14 -3.43 24.55 0.56
CA PRO A 14 -2.78 25.26 -0.53
C PRO A 14 -2.18 24.29 -1.55
N ARG A 15 -2.13 24.69 -2.83
CA ARG A 15 -1.62 23.84 -3.94
C ARG A 15 -0.23 23.24 -3.68
N ALA A 16 0.66 24.02 -3.05
CA ALA A 16 2.00 23.56 -2.69
C ALA A 16 1.97 22.38 -1.70
N GLU A 17 1.01 22.35 -0.78
CA GLU A 17 0.90 21.28 0.21
C GLU A 17 0.15 20.07 -0.33
N GLN A 18 -0.88 20.28 -1.17
CA GLN A 18 -1.48 19.20 -1.95
C GLN A 18 -0.42 18.45 -2.76
N LYS A 19 0.52 19.17 -3.40
CA LYS A 19 1.65 18.55 -4.10
C LYS A 19 2.51 17.70 -3.16
N ARG A 20 2.79 18.16 -1.93
CA ARG A 20 3.55 17.37 -0.94
C ARG A 20 2.82 16.10 -0.52
N VAL A 21 1.50 16.16 -0.33
CA VAL A 21 0.68 14.97 -0.03
C VAL A 21 0.72 13.99 -1.21
N ILE A 22 0.57 14.46 -2.44
CA ILE A 22 0.68 13.63 -3.64
C ILE A 22 2.08 13.00 -3.76
N ASP A 23 3.14 13.77 -3.53
CA ASP A 23 4.52 13.27 -3.58
C ASP A 23 4.79 12.28 -2.44
N PHE A 24 4.21 12.49 -1.26
CA PHE A 24 4.27 11.55 -0.14
C PHE A 24 3.56 10.23 -0.48
N VAL A 25 2.35 10.27 -1.04
CA VAL A 25 1.62 9.07 -1.46
C VAL A 25 2.40 8.33 -2.56
N ARG A 26 2.90 9.06 -3.57
CA ARG A 26 3.75 8.48 -4.62
C ARG A 26 5.01 7.83 -4.08
N LYS A 27 5.66 8.41 -3.05
CA LYS A 27 6.88 7.86 -2.45
C LYS A 27 6.60 6.76 -1.43
N GLY A 28 5.46 6.80 -0.76
CA GLY A 28 5.15 5.96 0.40
C GLY A 28 4.28 4.74 0.11
N TRP A 29 3.43 4.78 -0.92
CA TRP A 29 2.40 3.75 -1.13
C TRP A 29 2.62 2.82 -2.33
N GLY A 30 3.69 2.98 -3.13
CA GLY A 30 3.83 2.17 -4.34
C GLY A 30 5.21 2.03 -4.97
N VAL A 31 6.31 2.22 -4.22
CA VAL A 31 7.65 2.15 -4.83
C VAL A 31 8.73 1.54 -3.92
N ARG A 32 8.50 1.40 -2.61
CA ARG A 32 9.49 0.76 -1.76
C ARG A 32 9.24 -0.75 -1.71
N PRO A 33 10.28 -1.58 -1.83
CA PRO A 33 10.19 -2.96 -1.43
C PRO A 33 9.72 -3.08 0.03
N LEU A 34 8.86 -4.06 0.29
CA LEU A 34 8.52 -4.48 1.64
C LEU A 34 9.78 -4.99 2.35
N THR A 35 9.83 -4.76 3.65
CA THR A 35 10.87 -5.33 4.51
C THR A 35 10.69 -6.84 4.64
N PRO A 36 11.74 -7.58 5.05
CA PRO A 36 11.65 -9.01 5.31
C PRO A 36 10.52 -9.39 6.27
N ASP A 37 10.28 -8.60 7.32
CA ASP A 37 9.22 -8.86 8.30
C ASP A 37 7.83 -8.68 7.67
N GLU A 38 7.62 -7.62 6.89
CA GLU A 38 6.36 -7.39 6.16
C GLU A 38 6.08 -8.51 5.14
N LEU A 39 7.12 -9.02 4.45
CA LEU A 39 7.00 -10.17 3.56
C LEU A 39 6.70 -11.46 4.32
N GLY A 40 7.33 -11.67 5.47
CA GLY A 40 7.10 -12.81 6.35
C GLY A 40 5.67 -12.86 6.88
N ASP A 41 5.11 -11.72 7.26
CA ASP A 41 3.72 -11.61 7.71
C ASP A 41 2.73 -11.94 6.60
N LEU A 42 2.98 -11.50 5.37
CA LEU A 42 2.16 -11.86 4.21
C LEU A 42 2.25 -13.36 3.90
N ALA A 43 3.44 -13.95 3.96
CA ALA A 43 3.64 -15.38 3.75
C ALA A 43 2.91 -16.21 4.82
N LYS A 44 2.95 -15.78 6.08
CA LYS A 44 2.21 -16.43 7.16
C LYS A 44 0.69 -16.38 6.91
N LYS A 45 0.15 -15.22 6.56
CA LYS A 45 -1.27 -15.08 6.20
C LYS A 45 -1.66 -15.96 5.01
N MET A 46 -0.77 -16.10 4.02
CA MET A 46 -1.02 -16.94 2.84
C MET A 46 -1.13 -18.42 3.21
N VAL A 47 -0.28 -18.91 4.13
CA VAL A 47 -0.35 -20.29 4.64
C VAL A 47 -1.60 -20.53 5.49
N GLU A 48 -2.04 -19.52 6.23
CA GLU A 48 -3.23 -19.57 7.08
C GLU A 48 -4.54 -19.35 6.31
N ALA A 49 -4.46 -18.87 5.06
CA ALA A 49 -5.62 -18.60 4.21
C ALA A 49 -6.41 -19.88 3.90
N LYS A 50 -7.73 -19.80 4.08
CA LYS A 50 -8.66 -20.90 3.80
C LYS A 50 -9.29 -20.79 2.42
N ASP A 51 -9.33 -19.58 1.89
CA ASP A 51 -9.82 -19.29 0.54
C ASP A 51 -8.64 -19.24 -0.44
N PRO A 52 -8.63 -20.10 -1.47
CA PRO A 52 -7.63 -20.05 -2.53
C PRO A 52 -7.53 -18.67 -3.20
N ALA A 53 -8.63 -17.93 -3.34
CA ALA A 53 -8.61 -16.60 -3.94
C ALA A 53 -7.90 -15.56 -3.05
N GLU A 54 -7.95 -15.74 -1.73
CA GLU A 54 -7.19 -14.92 -0.77
C GLU A 54 -5.70 -15.26 -0.82
N ALA A 55 -5.36 -16.55 -0.93
CA ALA A 55 -3.98 -17.00 -1.10
C ALA A 55 -3.35 -16.42 -2.38
N ASP A 56 -4.08 -16.42 -3.49
CA ASP A 56 -3.62 -15.84 -4.77
C ASP A 56 -3.35 -14.34 -4.66
N ARG A 57 -4.21 -13.60 -3.95
CA ARG A 57 -4.00 -12.17 -3.68
C ARG A 57 -2.75 -11.93 -2.84
N LEU A 58 -2.59 -12.70 -1.75
CA LEU A 58 -1.43 -12.59 -0.87
C LEU A 58 -0.13 -12.92 -1.60
N GLN A 59 -0.14 -13.92 -2.49
CA GLN A 59 1.00 -14.22 -3.36
C GLN A 59 1.36 -13.03 -4.26
N ALA A 60 0.36 -12.40 -4.89
CA ALA A 60 0.59 -11.21 -5.72
C ALA A 60 1.14 -10.02 -4.91
N GLU A 61 0.70 -9.84 -3.67
CA GLU A 61 1.22 -8.82 -2.76
C GLU A 61 2.66 -9.09 -2.33
N ILE A 62 3.03 -10.35 -2.07
CA ILE A 62 4.41 -10.74 -1.75
C ILE A 62 5.34 -10.44 -2.94
N VAL A 63 4.94 -10.84 -4.15
CA VAL A 63 5.74 -10.59 -5.37
C VAL A 63 5.88 -9.09 -5.61
N ARG A 64 4.77 -8.33 -5.55
CA ARG A 64 4.79 -6.88 -5.72
C ARG A 64 5.64 -6.19 -4.65
N GLY A 65 5.47 -6.62 -3.41
CA GLY A 65 6.20 -6.12 -2.25
C GLY A 65 7.69 -6.39 -2.34
N PHE A 66 8.10 -7.53 -2.88
CA PHE A 66 9.51 -7.85 -3.07
C PHE A 66 10.20 -6.94 -4.10
N TYR A 67 9.52 -6.66 -5.22
CA TYR A 67 10.10 -5.84 -6.29
C TYR A 67 9.88 -4.33 -6.12
N GLY A 68 8.93 -3.91 -5.29
CA GLY A 68 8.57 -2.50 -5.13
C GLY A 68 7.96 -1.92 -6.41
N GLY A 69 6.77 -2.39 -6.79
CA GLY A 69 6.06 -1.97 -8.01
C GLY A 69 4.82 -1.09 -7.76
N PRO A 70 4.38 -0.30 -8.76
CA PRO A 70 3.16 0.50 -8.68
C PRO A 70 1.93 -0.38 -8.44
N ALA A 71 0.93 0.18 -7.73
CA ALA A 71 -0.24 -0.56 -7.25
C ALA A 71 -1.23 -0.99 -8.35
N ASP A 72 -1.08 -0.55 -9.60
CA ASP A 72 -1.99 -0.88 -10.70
C ASP A 72 -1.22 -1.03 -12.02
N ALA A 73 -1.27 -2.22 -12.61
CA ALA A 73 -1.04 -2.51 -14.03
C ALA A 73 -2.01 -3.61 -14.46
#